data_AF-A0A4Y2GM17-F1
#
_entry.id   AF-A0A4Y2GM17-F1
#
_cell.length_a   1.000
_cell.length_b   1.000
_cell.length_c   1.000
_cell.angle_alpha   90.00
_cell.angle_beta   90.00
_cell.angle_gamma   90.00
#
_symmetry.space_group_name_H-M   'P 1'
#
loop_
_entity.id
_entity.type
_entity.pdbx_description
1 polymer ?
#
loop_
_entity_poly.entity_id
_entity_poly.type
_entity_poly.pdbx_seq_one_letter_code
_entity_poly.pdbx_strand_id
1 'polypeptide(L)'
;MERPTAHRVCGPFLMITTGIVSPLFVIEFLHRVVETFEDYFGDCSESLIKEHYVVVYELLDEMLDNGFPLATESNILKEMIKPPNILRTIANTVTGRSNISTTLPTGQLSSIPWRRTGVKYANNEAYFDIIEEIDAIMDNRGSVISAEIQGCIDCCIKLSGMPDLSLSFVNPRIFDDVSFHPCVRFRRWESERILSFVPPDGNFRLMSYHIGSQNMVAMPFYIRHDLSFSEVSGSNEITARTSSYNGKASRIHVL
;
A
#
# COMPACT_ATOMS: atom_id res chain seq x y z
N MET A 1 -8.42 17.69 -7.58
CA MET A 1 -7.06 17.13 -7.73
C MET A 1 -7.14 15.65 -8.06
N GLU A 2 -7.66 15.32 -9.25
CA GLU A 2 -7.81 13.94 -9.74
C GLU A 2 -6.60 13.10 -9.35
N ARG A 3 -6.81 11.90 -8.79
CA ARG A 3 -5.75 10.89 -8.84
C ARG A 3 -5.52 10.67 -10.33
N PRO A 4 -4.34 10.96 -10.88
CA PRO A 4 -4.08 10.59 -12.24
C PRO A 4 -4.04 9.06 -12.25
N THR A 5 -5.10 8.40 -12.71
CA THR A 5 -5.01 7.08 -13.32
C THR A 5 -4.29 7.23 -14.66
N ALA A 6 -3.08 7.76 -14.60
CA ALA A 6 -2.11 7.59 -15.64
C ALA A 6 -1.55 6.19 -15.37
N HIS A 7 -2.18 5.18 -15.96
CA HIS A 7 -1.49 3.97 -16.31
C HIS A 7 -0.34 4.36 -17.26
N ARG A 8 0.74 4.91 -16.71
CA ARG A 8 2.06 4.99 -17.35
C ARG A 8 2.68 3.61 -17.22
N VAL A 9 2.03 2.66 -17.86
CA VAL A 9 2.32 1.25 -17.74
C VAL A 9 3.61 1.00 -18.52
N CYS A 10 4.69 0.72 -17.80
CA CYS A 10 5.69 -0.21 -18.31
C CYS A 10 4.97 -1.37 -18.98
N GLY A 11 5.36 -1.76 -20.20
CA GLY A 11 4.71 -2.80 -20.99
C GLY A 11 4.43 -4.10 -20.21
N PRO A 12 3.62 -5.02 -20.77
CA PRO A 12 3.12 -6.18 -20.03
C PRO A 12 4.27 -7.01 -19.42
N PHE A 13 4.22 -7.24 -18.11
CA PHE A 13 5.10 -8.19 -17.44
C PHE A 13 4.58 -9.61 -17.67
N LEU A 14 5.46 -10.48 -18.17
CA LEU A 14 5.13 -11.87 -18.49
C LEU A 14 6.01 -12.81 -17.67
N MET A 15 5.40 -13.78 -17.02
CA MET A 15 6.09 -14.93 -16.42
C MET A 15 5.69 -16.19 -17.19
N ILE A 16 6.68 -16.92 -17.70
CA ILE A 16 6.48 -18.19 -18.40
C ILE A 16 6.80 -19.31 -17.42
N THR A 17 5.86 -20.24 -17.23
CA THR A 17 6.03 -21.41 -16.37
C THR A 17 5.94 -22.68 -17.22
N THR A 18 6.80 -23.66 -16.93
CA THR A 18 6.81 -24.97 -17.62
C THR A 18 6.09 -26.06 -16.84
N GLY A 19 5.73 -25.78 -15.58
CA GLY A 19 5.01 -26.68 -14.68
C GLY A 19 3.68 -26.12 -14.22
N ILE A 20 2.93 -26.92 -13.45
CA ILE A 20 1.67 -26.49 -12.85
C ILE A 20 1.98 -25.59 -11.65
N VAL A 21 1.64 -24.31 -11.76
CA VAL A 21 1.81 -23.31 -10.70
C VAL A 21 0.46 -22.62 -10.46
N SER A 22 0.19 -22.24 -9.21
CA SER A 22 -1.00 -21.46 -8.87
C SER A 22 -0.99 -20.12 -9.62
N PRO A 23 -2.04 -19.76 -10.38
CA PRO A 23 -2.09 -18.46 -11.05
C PRO A 23 -1.94 -17.27 -10.10
N LEU A 24 -2.49 -17.40 -8.88
CA LEU A 24 -2.38 -16.36 -7.86
C LEU A 24 -0.94 -16.11 -7.44
N PHE A 25 -0.11 -17.15 -7.37
CA PHE A 25 1.31 -17.00 -7.06
C PHE A 25 2.03 -16.21 -8.15
N VAL A 26 1.74 -16.50 -9.42
CA VAL A 26 2.33 -15.78 -10.56
C VAL A 26 1.92 -14.30 -10.53
N ILE A 27 0.63 -14.04 -10.33
CA ILE A 27 0.08 -12.68 -10.28
C ILE A 27 0.69 -11.89 -9.12
N GLU A 28 0.71 -12.47 -7.92
CA GLU A 28 1.28 -11.85 -6.72
C GLU A 28 2.76 -11.54 -6.89
N PHE A 29 3.53 -12.48 -7.43
CA PHE A 29 4.95 -12.26 -7.69
C PHE A 29 5.18 -11.13 -8.69
N LEU A 30 4.41 -11.08 -9.78
CA LEU A 30 4.52 -10.00 -10.76
C LEU A 30 4.18 -8.63 -10.15
N HIS A 31 3.15 -8.55 -9.30
CA HIS A 31 2.85 -7.33 -8.56
C HIS A 31 4.01 -6.92 -7.64
N ARG A 32 4.60 -7.87 -6.91
CA ARG A 32 5.78 -7.61 -6.06
C ARG A 32 6.99 -7.10 -6.84
N VAL A 33 7.22 -7.60 -8.05
CA VAL A 33 8.29 -7.10 -8.95
C VAL A 33 8.04 -5.65 -9.34
N VAL A 34 6.81 -5.31 -9.74
CA VAL A 34 6.45 -3.93 -10.12
C VAL A 34 6.62 -2.98 -8.94
N GLU A 35 6.11 -3.33 -7.77
CA GLU A 35 6.26 -2.51 -6.56
C GLU A 35 7.73 -2.33 -6.16
N THR A 36 8.56 -3.37 -6.32
CA THR A 36 10.00 -3.28 -6.08
C THR A 36 10.64 -2.28 -7.04
N PHE A 37 10.26 -2.29 -8.32
CA PHE A 37 10.78 -1.33 -9.29
C PHE A 37 10.32 0.10 -8.99
N GLU A 38 9.06 0.30 -8.62
CA GLU A 38 8.57 1.62 -8.17
C GLU A 38 9.33 2.11 -6.94
N ASP A 39 9.65 1.23 -5.99
CA ASP A 39 10.38 1.59 -4.77
C ASP A 39 11.90 1.82 -5.00
N TYR A 40 12.46 1.30 -6.10
CA TYR A 40 13.85 1.51 -6.50
C TYR A 40 14.05 2.72 -7.41
N PHE A 41 13.15 2.92 -8.36
CA PHE A 41 13.30 3.91 -9.44
C PHE A 41 12.31 5.08 -9.31
N GLY A 42 11.36 5.01 -8.37
CA GLY A 42 10.31 6.00 -8.13
C GLY A 42 9.09 5.86 -9.05
N ASP A 43 9.25 5.22 -10.21
CA ASP A 43 8.19 4.92 -11.17
C ASP A 43 8.58 3.68 -12.00
N CYS A 44 7.60 2.95 -12.51
CA CYS A 44 7.81 1.79 -13.37
C CYS A 44 7.56 2.18 -14.83
N SER A 45 8.54 2.82 -15.47
CA SER A 45 8.48 3.23 -16.87
C SER A 45 9.53 2.54 -17.74
N GLU A 46 9.24 2.36 -19.03
CA GLU A 46 10.15 1.71 -19.99
C GLU A 46 11.53 2.41 -20.05
N SER A 47 11.55 3.75 -19.97
CA SER A 47 12.79 4.52 -19.94
C SER A 47 13.66 4.21 -18.73
N LEU A 48 13.07 4.14 -17.53
CA LEU A 48 13.80 3.88 -16.29
C LEU A 48 14.34 2.44 -16.24
N ILE A 49 13.57 1.48 -16.75
CA ILE A 49 14.01 0.08 -16.84
C ILE A 49 15.18 -0.05 -17.81
N LYS A 50 15.13 0.62 -18.98
CA LYS A 50 16.25 0.63 -19.93
C LYS A 50 17.48 1.34 -19.39
N GLU A 51 17.29 2.41 -18.62
CA GLU A 51 18.39 3.16 -18.01
C GLU A 51 19.09 2.35 -16.90
N HIS A 52 18.32 1.59 -16.11
CA HIS A 52 18.82 0.85 -14.95
C HIS A 52 18.77 -0.68 -15.14
N TYR A 53 18.92 -1.17 -16.38
CA TYR A 53 18.75 -2.59 -16.70
C TYR A 53 19.67 -3.54 -15.90
N VAL A 54 20.87 -3.08 -15.52
CA VAL A 54 21.79 -3.88 -14.68
C VAL A 54 21.18 -4.15 -13.30
N VAL A 55 20.64 -3.11 -12.65
CA VAL A 55 19.98 -3.23 -11.34
C VAL A 55 18.71 -4.07 -11.46
N VAL A 56 17.97 -3.93 -12.56
CA VAL A 56 16.79 -4.76 -12.84
C VAL A 56 17.17 -6.25 -12.91
N TYR A 57 18.23 -6.62 -13.62
CA TYR A 57 18.67 -8.01 -13.68
C TYR A 57 19.13 -8.53 -12.31
N GLU A 58 19.91 -7.74 -11.56
CA GLU A 58 20.32 -8.10 -10.20
C GLU A 58 19.10 -8.32 -9.28
N LEU A 59 18.09 -7.45 -9.36
CA LEU A 59 16.87 -7.58 -8.58
C LEU A 59 16.09 -8.85 -8.93
N LEU A 60 15.91 -9.13 -10.22
CA LEU A 60 15.17 -10.31 -10.66
C LEU A 60 15.88 -11.61 -10.26
N ASP A 61 17.20 -11.66 -10.35
CA ASP A 61 18.03 -12.82 -9.96
C ASP A 61 17.93 -13.08 -8.45
N GLU A 62 17.92 -12.02 -7.62
CA GLU A 62 17.77 -12.16 -6.17
C GLU A 62 16.33 -12.44 -5.72
N MET A 63 15.34 -11.90 -6.44
CA MET A 63 13.92 -12.09 -6.11
C MET A 63 13.44 -13.51 -6.41
N LEU A 64 13.98 -14.16 -7.44
CA LEU A 64 13.51 -15.45 -7.94
C LEU A 64 14.67 -16.41 -8.23
N ASP A 65 14.85 -17.41 -7.36
CA ASP A 65 15.83 -18.48 -7.58
C ASP A 65 15.12 -19.74 -8.08
N ASN A 66 15.49 -20.20 -9.29
CA ASN A 66 14.96 -21.41 -9.93
C ASN A 66 13.41 -21.52 -9.93
N GLY A 67 12.72 -20.39 -10.09
CA GLY A 67 11.25 -20.32 -10.09
C GLY A 67 10.59 -20.23 -8.72
N PHE A 68 11.38 -20.13 -7.64
CA PHE A 68 10.91 -19.94 -6.28
C PHE A 68 11.31 -18.54 -5.75
N PRO A 69 10.35 -17.71 -5.29
CA PRO A 69 10.65 -16.43 -4.69
C PRO A 69 11.49 -16.61 -3.44
N LEU A 70 12.64 -15.94 -3.39
CA LEU A 70 13.58 -16.03 -2.26
C LEU A 70 13.50 -14.77 -1.38
N ALA A 71 13.82 -13.61 -1.95
CA ALA A 71 13.81 -12.33 -1.25
C ALA A 71 12.92 -11.31 -1.99
N THR A 72 11.66 -11.18 -1.55
CA THR A 72 10.70 -10.21 -2.13
C THR A 72 10.55 -8.94 -1.29
N GLU A 73 11.24 -8.86 -0.15
CA GLU A 73 11.16 -7.73 0.76
C GLU A 73 12.10 -6.61 0.31
N SER A 74 11.55 -5.47 -0.10
CA SER A 74 12.34 -4.33 -0.61
C SER A 74 13.43 -3.89 0.37
N ASN A 75 13.17 -3.94 1.68
CA ASN A 75 14.18 -3.58 2.67
C ASN A 75 15.41 -4.50 2.68
N ILE A 76 15.25 -5.79 2.37
CA ILE A 76 16.39 -6.72 2.20
C ILE A 76 17.08 -6.46 0.87
N LEU A 77 16.29 -6.35 -0.20
CA LEU A 77 16.82 -6.10 -1.54
C LEU A 77 17.68 -4.85 -1.54
N LYS A 78 17.24 -3.76 -0.90
CA LYS A 78 17.98 -2.47 -0.83
C LYS A 78 19.31 -2.55 -0.09
N GLU A 79 19.51 -3.56 0.74
CA GLU A 79 20.77 -3.83 1.44
C GLU A 79 21.76 -4.59 0.54
N MET A 80 21.26 -5.53 -0.24
CA MET A 80 22.04 -6.35 -1.17
C MET A 80 22.39 -5.57 -2.43
N ILE A 81 21.36 -4.95 -3.03
CA ILE A 81 21.38 -4.22 -4.28
C ILE A 81 20.97 -2.78 -3.96
N LYS A 82 21.94 -1.88 -3.90
CA LYS A 82 21.69 -0.50 -3.49
C LYS A 82 20.93 0.26 -4.58
N PRO A 83 19.87 1.02 -4.25
CA PRO A 83 19.18 1.86 -5.23
C PRO A 83 20.12 2.86 -5.90
N PRO A 84 19.88 3.19 -7.18
CA PRO A 84 20.61 4.22 -7.90
C PRO A 84 20.22 5.62 -7.39
N ASN A 85 20.70 6.03 -6.22
CA ASN A 85 20.51 7.40 -5.75
C ASN A 85 21.41 8.38 -6.52
N ILE A 86 20.79 9.39 -7.16
CA ILE A 86 21.41 10.47 -7.95
C ILE A 86 22.59 11.16 -7.22
N LEU A 87 22.51 11.31 -5.89
CA LEU A 87 23.56 11.94 -5.08
C LEU A 87 24.85 11.11 -4.95
N ARG A 88 24.77 9.79 -5.19
CA ARG A 88 25.90 8.86 -4.99
C ARG A 88 26.70 8.62 -6.24
N THR A 89 26.13 8.86 -7.43
CA THR A 89 26.87 8.85 -8.69
C THR A 89 28.11 9.74 -8.60
N ILE A 90 28.03 10.87 -7.89
CA ILE A 90 29.14 11.82 -7.68
C ILE A 90 30.17 11.28 -6.66
N ALA A 91 29.74 10.56 -5.63
CA ALA A 91 30.62 10.00 -4.60
C ALA A 91 31.38 8.75 -5.09
N ASN A 92 30.76 7.95 -5.97
CA ASN A 92 31.36 6.73 -6.51
C ASN A 92 32.42 7.03 -7.60
N THR A 93 32.29 8.10 -8.39
CA THR A 93 33.33 8.53 -9.34
C THR A 93 34.63 8.96 -8.66
N VAL A 94 34.56 9.37 -7.40
CA VAL A 94 35.71 9.89 -6.64
C VAL A 94 36.40 8.80 -5.79
N THR A 95 35.74 7.66 -5.55
CA THR A 95 36.24 6.66 -4.56
C THR A 95 36.43 5.23 -5.08
N GLY A 96 36.00 4.91 -6.31
CA GLY A 96 36.35 3.64 -6.98
C GLY A 96 35.85 2.36 -6.31
N ARG A 97 34.80 2.42 -5.47
CA ARG A 97 34.23 1.24 -4.78
C ARG A 97 33.06 0.65 -5.56
N SER A 98 33.03 -0.69 -5.65
CA SER A 98 31.96 -1.48 -6.28
C SER A 98 30.62 -1.38 -5.53
N ASN A 99 29.52 -1.53 -6.28
CA ASN A 99 28.14 -1.36 -5.78
C ASN A 99 27.63 -2.53 -4.92
N ILE A 100 28.32 -3.67 -4.94
CA ILE A 100 27.94 -4.91 -4.25
C ILE A 100 28.42 -4.85 -2.79
N SER A 101 27.50 -5.00 -1.85
CA SER A 101 27.84 -5.11 -0.43
C SER A 101 28.56 -6.45 -0.18
N THR A 102 29.74 -6.42 0.43
CA THR A 102 30.53 -7.63 0.75
C THR A 102 30.12 -8.33 2.04
N THR A 103 29.11 -7.80 2.73
CA THR A 103 28.55 -8.37 3.96
C THR A 103 27.14 -8.87 3.68
N LEU A 104 26.88 -10.15 3.95
CA LEU A 104 25.54 -10.73 3.90
C LEU A 104 24.60 -9.93 4.81
N PRO A 105 23.39 -9.55 4.36
CA PRO A 105 22.41 -8.88 5.21
C PRO A 105 22.12 -9.73 6.43
N THR A 106 22.15 -9.13 7.62
CA THR A 106 21.84 -9.86 8.87
C THR A 106 20.38 -10.34 8.91
N GLY A 107 19.54 -9.83 7.98
CA GLY A 107 18.11 -10.13 7.86
C GLY A 107 17.75 -11.46 7.19
N GLN A 108 18.62 -12.04 6.34
CA GLN A 108 18.29 -13.28 5.56
C GLN A 108 18.06 -14.52 6.44
N LEU A 109 18.55 -14.54 7.68
CA LEU A 109 18.33 -15.60 8.66
C LEU A 109 17.46 -15.16 9.85
N SER A 110 16.92 -13.93 9.80
CA SER A 110 16.13 -13.38 10.90
C SER A 110 14.64 -13.73 10.74
N SER A 111 13.92 -13.89 11.86
CA SER A 111 12.46 -14.06 11.83
C SER A 111 11.69 -12.78 11.46
N ILE A 112 12.39 -11.69 11.10
CA ILE A 112 11.84 -10.36 10.81
C ILE A 112 12.49 -9.84 9.52
N PRO A 113 12.23 -10.47 8.36
CA PRO A 113 12.90 -10.14 7.10
C PRO A 113 12.64 -8.69 6.64
N TRP A 114 11.49 -8.12 6.98
CA TRP A 114 11.06 -6.81 6.51
C TRP A 114 11.71 -5.60 7.22
N ARG A 115 12.50 -5.79 8.29
CA ARG A 115 13.11 -4.68 9.06
C ARG A 115 14.60 -4.89 9.30
N ARG A 116 15.41 -3.88 8.94
CA ARG A 116 16.86 -3.90 9.15
C ARG A 116 17.25 -3.65 10.61
N THR A 117 18.35 -4.27 11.04
CA THR A 117 18.94 -3.98 12.35
C THR A 117 19.74 -2.67 12.31
N GLY A 118 19.82 -1.97 13.44
CA GLY A 118 20.66 -0.77 13.56
C GLY A 118 20.14 0.49 12.86
N VAL A 119 18.88 0.53 12.42
CA VAL A 119 18.22 1.76 11.93
C VAL A 119 18.31 2.85 12.99
N LYS A 120 18.68 4.07 12.61
CA LYS A 120 18.80 5.23 13.51
C LYS A 120 18.15 6.45 12.89
N TYR A 121 17.29 7.09 13.67
CA TYR A 121 16.72 8.40 13.37
C TYR A 121 17.08 9.38 14.48
N ALA A 122 17.21 10.66 14.13
CA ALA A 122 17.41 11.73 15.11
C ALA A 122 16.18 11.87 16.02
N ASN A 123 14.98 11.78 15.43
CA ASN A 123 13.70 11.78 16.11
C ASN A 123 12.95 10.51 15.74
N ASN A 124 12.37 9.84 16.74
CA ASN A 124 11.56 8.65 16.52
C ASN A 124 10.10 9.06 16.30
N GLU A 125 9.59 8.85 15.10
CA GLU A 125 8.23 9.23 14.70
C GLU A 125 7.54 8.05 14.01
N ALA A 126 6.24 7.90 14.24
CA ALA A 126 5.40 6.91 13.58
C ALA A 126 4.07 7.55 13.21
N TYR A 127 3.78 7.59 11.91
CA TYR A 127 2.53 8.12 11.37
C TYR A 127 1.66 6.97 10.87
N PHE A 128 0.36 7.09 11.12
CA PHE A 128 -0.66 6.12 10.72
C PHE A 128 -1.78 6.90 10.04
N ASP A 129 -1.93 6.70 8.74
CA ASP A 129 -2.96 7.31 7.92
C ASP A 129 -4.06 6.27 7.67
N ILE A 130 -5.26 6.58 8.18
CA ILE A 130 -6.45 5.77 7.94
C ILE A 130 -7.17 6.35 6.74
N ILE A 131 -7.24 5.57 5.66
CA ILE A 131 -7.84 5.97 4.40
C ILE A 131 -9.05 5.08 4.17
N GLU A 132 -10.23 5.68 4.11
CA GLU A 132 -11.51 4.99 3.94
C GLU A 132 -12.19 5.49 2.67
N GLU A 133 -12.71 4.56 1.89
CA GLU A 133 -13.60 4.77 0.75
C GLU A 133 -14.98 4.22 1.13
N ILE A 134 -16.02 5.05 1.00
CA ILE A 134 -17.39 4.70 1.35
C ILE A 134 -18.18 4.55 0.06
N ASP A 135 -18.58 3.31 -0.23
CA ASP A 135 -19.48 3.00 -1.33
C ASP A 135 -20.90 2.87 -0.78
N ALA A 136 -21.79 3.77 -1.22
CA ALA A 136 -23.14 3.82 -0.70
C ALA A 136 -24.19 3.98 -1.80
N ILE A 137 -25.27 3.22 -1.67
CA ILE A 137 -26.48 3.32 -2.49
C ILE A 137 -27.55 4.01 -1.65
N MET A 138 -28.09 5.11 -2.16
CA MET A 138 -29.17 5.86 -1.51
C MET A 138 -30.45 5.79 -2.35
N ASP A 139 -31.60 5.77 -1.68
CA ASP A 139 -32.90 5.91 -2.32
C ASP A 139 -33.17 7.37 -2.74
N ASN A 140 -34.27 7.58 -3.47
CA ASN A 140 -34.67 8.92 -3.92
C ASN A 140 -35.13 9.88 -2.81
N ARG A 141 -35.27 9.38 -1.57
CA ARG A 141 -35.61 10.15 -0.38
C ARG A 141 -34.37 10.50 0.44
N GLY A 142 -33.19 10.03 0.05
CA GLY A 142 -31.92 10.21 0.75
C GLY A 142 -31.67 9.20 1.87
N SER A 143 -32.44 8.11 1.94
CA SER A 143 -32.20 7.00 2.86
C SER A 143 -31.11 6.08 2.29
N VAL A 144 -30.19 5.64 3.14
CA VAL A 144 -29.14 4.68 2.75
C VAL A 144 -29.77 3.30 2.60
N ILE A 145 -29.70 2.73 1.40
CA ILE A 145 -30.11 1.36 1.10
C ILE A 145 -28.98 0.39 1.47
N SER A 146 -27.75 0.76 1.12
CA SER A 146 -26.54 -0.03 1.38
C SER A 146 -25.37 0.92 1.53
N ALA A 147 -24.46 0.64 2.45
CA ALA A 147 -23.20 1.35 2.58
C ALA A 147 -22.13 0.36 3.01
N GLU A 148 -20.99 0.37 2.34
CA GLU A 148 -19.82 -0.41 2.66
C GLU A 148 -18.61 0.52 2.75
N ILE A 149 -17.63 0.13 3.55
CA ILE A 149 -16.39 0.88 3.72
C ILE A 149 -15.25 -0.04 3.34
N GLN A 150 -14.47 0.38 2.35
CA GLN A 150 -13.17 -0.20 2.07
C GLN A 150 -12.09 0.70 2.65
N GLY A 151 -11.36 0.18 3.64
CA GLY A 151 -10.36 0.94 4.38
C GLY A 151 -8.97 0.34 4.29
N CYS A 152 -7.96 1.19 4.42
CA CYS A 152 -6.58 0.77 4.66
C CYS A 152 -5.89 1.68 5.67
N ILE A 153 -4.84 1.14 6.30
CA ILE A 153 -3.96 1.85 7.21
C ILE A 153 -2.57 1.88 6.60
N ASP A 154 -2.21 3.03 6.05
CA ASP A 154 -0.88 3.28 5.51
C ASP A 154 -0.02 3.93 6.60
N CYS A 155 1.22 3.47 6.73
CA CYS A 155 2.13 3.84 7.82
C CYS A 155 3.38 4.50 7.25
N CYS A 156 3.89 5.51 7.95
CA CYS A 156 5.24 6.05 7.75
C CYS A 156 6.02 5.92 9.06
N ILE A 157 6.92 4.94 9.13
CA ILE A 157 7.67 4.59 10.34
C ILE A 157 9.10 5.11 10.23
N LYS A 158 9.48 5.98 11.15
CA LYS A 158 10.83 6.53 11.32
C LYS A 158 11.31 6.26 12.74
N LEU A 159 11.43 4.98 13.08
CA LEU A 159 11.80 4.52 14.41
C LEU A 159 13.19 3.88 14.39
N SER A 160 13.98 4.13 15.42
CA SER A 160 15.31 3.53 15.58
C SER A 160 15.23 2.11 16.14
N GLY A 161 16.20 1.26 15.78
CA GLY A 161 16.31 -0.11 16.29
C GLY A 161 15.19 -1.04 15.81
N MET A 162 14.75 -1.93 16.71
CA MET A 162 13.70 -2.94 16.47
C MET A 162 12.50 -2.66 17.39
N PRO A 163 11.63 -1.69 17.06
CA PRO A 163 10.47 -1.36 17.86
C PRO A 163 9.41 -2.47 17.74
N ASP A 164 8.84 -2.87 18.86
CA ASP A 164 7.67 -3.74 18.91
C ASP A 164 6.45 -2.87 19.22
N LEU A 165 5.56 -2.71 18.22
CA LEU A 165 4.39 -1.86 18.31
C LEU A 165 3.15 -2.70 18.62
N SER A 166 2.22 -2.10 19.36
CA SER A 166 0.90 -2.65 19.62
C SER A 166 -0.16 -1.58 19.37
N LEU A 167 -1.11 -1.88 18.49
CA LEU A 167 -2.23 -1.01 18.12
C LEU A 167 -3.54 -1.74 18.43
N SER A 168 -4.47 -1.06 19.10
CA SER A 168 -5.80 -1.58 19.42
C SER A 168 -6.88 -0.67 18.85
N PHE A 169 -7.91 -1.25 18.25
CA PHE A 169 -9.10 -0.52 17.85
C PHE A 169 -10.11 -0.47 18.99
N VAL A 170 -10.90 0.60 19.04
CA VAL A 170 -12.00 0.73 20.01
C VAL A 170 -13.02 -0.38 19.83
N ASN A 171 -13.37 -0.68 18.57
CA ASN A 171 -14.26 -1.77 18.23
C ASN A 171 -13.67 -2.58 17.06
N PRO A 172 -12.83 -3.59 17.32
CA PRO A 172 -12.23 -4.41 16.26
C PRO A 172 -13.23 -5.38 15.60
N ARG A 173 -14.47 -5.48 16.11
CA ARG A 173 -15.51 -6.37 15.57
C ARG A 173 -16.27 -5.78 14.38
N ILE A 174 -16.04 -4.50 14.08
CA ILE A 174 -16.67 -3.85 12.91
C ILE A 174 -16.06 -4.32 11.59
N PHE A 175 -14.84 -4.86 11.62
CA PHE A 175 -14.17 -5.34 10.43
C PHE A 175 -14.72 -6.72 10.08
N ASP A 176 -15.35 -6.82 8.92
CA ASP A 176 -15.87 -8.09 8.40
C ASP A 176 -14.73 -8.91 7.78
N ASP A 177 -13.91 -8.26 6.95
CA ASP A 177 -12.71 -8.85 6.37
C ASP A 177 -11.48 -8.00 6.66
N VAL A 178 -10.35 -8.66 6.89
CA VAL A 178 -9.06 -8.00 7.17
C VAL A 178 -7.92 -8.71 6.44
N SER A 179 -7.01 -7.91 5.89
CA SER A 179 -5.73 -8.35 5.34
C SER A 179 -4.60 -7.59 6.02
N PHE A 180 -3.51 -8.28 6.34
CA PHE A 180 -2.42 -7.72 7.12
C PHE A 180 -1.10 -7.76 6.35
N HIS A 181 -0.24 -6.80 6.62
CA HIS A 181 1.17 -6.93 6.31
C HIS A 181 1.75 -8.16 7.03
N PRO A 182 2.71 -8.89 6.42
CA PRO A 182 3.43 -9.99 7.07
C PRO A 182 4.08 -9.67 8.42
N CYS A 183 4.22 -8.38 8.75
CA CYS A 183 4.81 -7.95 10.01
C CYS A 183 3.87 -8.13 11.21
N VAL A 184 2.58 -8.33 10.96
CA VAL A 184 1.54 -8.51 11.98
C VAL A 184 1.53 -9.95 12.48
N ARG A 185 1.59 -10.10 13.80
CA ARG A 185 1.48 -11.40 14.47
C ARG A 185 0.02 -11.86 14.47
N PHE A 186 -0.38 -12.57 13.41
CA PHE A 186 -1.76 -13.01 13.18
C PHE A 186 -2.40 -13.72 14.39
N ARG A 187 -1.67 -14.64 15.06
CA ARG A 187 -2.19 -15.36 16.24
C ARG A 187 -2.64 -14.44 17.36
N ARG A 188 -1.95 -13.31 17.57
CA ARG A 188 -2.30 -12.35 18.62
C ARG A 188 -3.52 -11.50 18.23
N TRP A 189 -3.66 -11.18 16.94
CA TRP A 189 -4.91 -10.59 16.44
C TRP A 189 -6.09 -11.55 16.62
N GLU A 190 -5.89 -12.83 16.33
CA GLU A 190 -6.93 -13.86 16.47
C GLU A 190 -7.39 -14.08 17.92
N SER A 191 -6.48 -14.01 18.90
CA SER A 191 -6.82 -14.21 20.32
C SER A 191 -7.28 -12.94 21.04
N GLU A 192 -6.59 -11.82 20.79
CA GLU A 192 -6.74 -10.59 21.59
C GLU A 192 -7.37 -9.43 20.81
N ARG A 193 -7.48 -9.54 19.47
CA ARG A 193 -7.83 -8.43 18.57
C ARG A 193 -6.92 -7.21 18.72
N ILE A 194 -5.64 -7.47 18.99
CA ILE A 194 -4.58 -6.47 19.06
C ILE A 194 -3.63 -6.68 17.88
N LEU A 195 -3.34 -5.61 17.14
CA LEU A 195 -2.28 -5.64 16.14
C LEU A 195 -0.94 -5.51 16.85
N SER A 196 -0.14 -6.57 16.82
CA SER A 196 1.21 -6.57 17.35
C SER A 196 2.20 -6.88 16.25
N PHE A 197 3.19 -6.01 16.07
CA PHE A 197 4.09 -6.07 14.92
C PHE A 197 5.40 -5.34 15.17
N VAL A 198 6.44 -5.81 14.49
CA VAL A 198 7.68 -5.04 14.31
C VAL A 198 7.61 -4.43 12.91
N PRO A 199 7.36 -3.12 12.75
CA PRO A 199 7.09 -2.55 11.43
C PRO A 199 8.33 -2.54 10.51
N PRO A 200 8.14 -2.67 9.18
CA PRO A 200 9.11 -2.20 8.21
C PRO A 200 9.54 -0.75 8.46
N ASP A 201 10.71 -0.39 7.94
CA ASP A 201 11.18 1.00 7.95
C ASP A 201 10.59 1.78 6.77
N GLY A 202 10.21 3.03 6.99
CA GLY A 202 9.63 3.89 5.94
C GLY A 202 8.13 3.68 5.73
N ASN A 203 7.70 3.82 4.47
CA ASN A 203 6.28 3.77 4.09
C ASN A 203 5.86 2.33 3.78
N PHE A 204 4.75 1.87 4.36
CA PHE A 204 4.14 0.58 4.01
C PHE A 204 2.66 0.53 4.42
N ARG A 205 1.88 -0.37 3.81
CA ARG A 205 0.50 -0.65 4.23
C ARG A 205 0.49 -1.67 5.36
N LEU A 206 -0.02 -1.31 6.53
CA LEU A 206 -0.11 -2.19 7.69
C LEU A 206 -1.27 -3.18 7.59
N MET A 207 -2.44 -2.68 7.20
CA MET A 207 -3.63 -3.50 7.00
C MET A 207 -4.59 -2.89 6.00
N SER A 208 -5.39 -3.74 5.38
CA SER A 208 -6.63 -3.37 4.68
C SER A 208 -7.79 -4.04 5.39
N TYR A 209 -8.95 -3.39 5.39
CA TYR A 209 -10.16 -3.92 6.00
C TYR A 209 -11.39 -3.55 5.19
N HIS A 210 -12.44 -4.34 5.38
CA HIS A 210 -13.73 -4.12 4.79
C HIS A 210 -14.79 -4.14 5.89
N ILE A 211 -15.70 -3.16 5.83
CA ILE A 211 -16.87 -3.07 6.70
C ILE A 211 -18.09 -3.12 5.77
N GLY A 212 -18.79 -4.24 5.80
CA GLY A 212 -19.97 -4.49 5.02
C GLY A 212 -21.22 -3.83 5.60
N SER A 213 -22.29 -3.88 4.81
CA SER A 213 -23.52 -3.11 5.04
C SER A 213 -24.40 -3.57 6.20
N GLN A 214 -24.02 -4.65 6.90
CA GLN A 214 -24.70 -5.05 8.13
C GLN A 214 -24.37 -4.09 9.30
N ASN A 215 -23.22 -3.43 9.23
CA ASN A 215 -22.83 -2.41 10.19
C ASN A 215 -23.45 -1.07 9.79
N MET A 216 -24.07 -0.36 10.74
CA MET A 216 -24.63 0.96 10.46
C MET A 216 -23.50 1.97 10.17
N VAL A 217 -23.24 2.20 8.88
CA VAL A 217 -22.32 3.24 8.42
C VAL A 217 -23.01 4.60 8.52
N ALA A 218 -22.48 5.49 9.35
CA ALA A 218 -22.95 6.86 9.42
C ALA A 218 -22.45 7.64 8.19
N MET A 219 -23.36 7.97 7.26
CA MET A 219 -22.99 8.73 6.08
C MET A 219 -22.52 10.14 6.45
N PRO A 220 -21.36 10.60 5.94
CA PRO A 220 -20.83 11.92 6.28
C PRO A 220 -21.64 13.07 5.66
N PHE A 221 -22.46 12.81 4.65
CA PHE A 221 -23.29 13.80 3.96
C PHE A 221 -24.65 13.22 3.55
N TYR A 222 -25.63 14.10 3.30
CA TYR A 222 -26.94 13.71 2.79
C TYR A 222 -27.19 14.37 1.43
N ILE A 223 -27.42 13.58 0.39
CA ILE A 223 -27.78 14.10 -0.93
C ILE A 223 -29.29 14.03 -1.07
N ARG A 224 -29.93 15.15 -1.44
CA ARG A 224 -31.34 15.18 -1.81
C ARG A 224 -31.50 15.75 -3.21
N HIS A 225 -31.87 14.91 -4.17
CA HIS A 225 -32.16 15.37 -5.52
C HIS A 225 -33.63 15.81 -5.61
N ASP A 226 -33.91 16.92 -6.31
CA ASP A 226 -35.28 17.36 -6.60
C ASP A 226 -35.46 17.51 -8.12
N LEU A 227 -36.22 16.61 -8.74
CA LEU A 227 -36.40 16.60 -10.18
C LEU A 227 -37.80 17.10 -10.52
N SER A 228 -37.89 18.34 -10.99
CA SER A 228 -39.14 18.95 -11.47
C SER A 228 -39.17 18.99 -12.99
N PHE A 229 -40.16 18.34 -13.61
CA PHE A 229 -40.39 18.42 -15.06
C PHE A 229 -41.57 19.36 -15.32
N SER A 230 -41.34 20.43 -16.09
CA SER A 230 -42.40 21.34 -16.57
C SER A 230 -42.57 21.18 -18.08
N GLU A 231 -43.82 21.26 -18.56
CA GLU A 231 -44.20 21.03 -19.98
C GLU A 231 -43.60 22.04 -20.97
N VAL A 232 -43.05 23.17 -20.48
CA VAL A 232 -42.56 24.28 -21.32
C VAL A 232 -41.04 24.47 -21.24
N SER A 233 -40.40 24.02 -20.17
CA SER A 233 -38.94 23.92 -20.05
C SER A 233 -38.57 22.97 -18.90
N GLY A 234 -37.69 22.01 -19.15
CA GLY A 234 -37.15 21.17 -18.08
C GLY A 234 -36.10 21.94 -17.28
N SER A 235 -36.27 22.07 -15.97
CA SER A 235 -35.25 22.56 -15.05
C SER A 235 -34.90 21.46 -14.05
N ASN A 236 -33.65 21.02 -14.03
CA ASN A 236 -33.15 20.03 -13.08
C ASN A 236 -32.41 20.75 -11.95
N GLU A 237 -32.83 20.58 -10.69
CA GLU A 237 -32.16 21.17 -9.52
C GLU A 237 -31.66 20.05 -8.57
N ILE A 238 -30.34 19.89 -8.46
CA ILE A 238 -29.75 18.93 -7.52
C ILE A 238 -29.28 19.69 -6.28
N THR A 239 -29.89 19.42 -5.12
CA THR A 239 -29.50 20.06 -3.84
C THR A 239 -28.72 19.08 -2.96
N ALA A 240 -27.39 19.14 -3.00
CA ALA A 240 -26.56 18.41 -2.03
C ALA A 240 -26.45 19.19 -0.71
N ARG A 241 -26.73 18.54 0.44
CA ARG A 241 -26.54 19.15 1.77
C ARG A 241 -25.52 18.34 2.57
N THR A 242 -24.41 18.97 2.91
CA THR A 242 -23.44 18.33 3.82
C THR A 242 -24.01 18.35 5.24
N SER A 243 -23.99 17.19 5.90
CA SER A 243 -24.11 17.15 7.36
C SER A 243 -22.74 17.50 7.91
N SER A 244 -22.66 18.24 9.03
CA SER A 244 -21.37 18.62 9.60
C SER A 244 -20.65 17.37 10.12
N TYR A 245 -19.70 16.85 9.33
CA TYR A 245 -18.75 15.86 9.83
C TYR A 245 -17.50 16.58 10.36
N ASN A 246 -17.06 16.23 11.56
CA ASN A 246 -15.87 16.80 12.21
C ASN A 246 -14.53 16.32 11.60
N GLY A 247 -14.56 15.64 10.45
CA GLY A 247 -13.39 15.16 9.70
C GLY A 247 -13.01 16.08 8.54
N LYS A 248 -11.72 16.29 8.33
CA LYS A 248 -11.18 17.11 7.23
C LYS A 248 -11.58 16.58 5.84
N ALA A 249 -11.92 17.51 4.96
CA ALA A 249 -12.00 17.44 3.49
C ALA A 249 -12.45 16.10 2.88
N SER A 250 -13.76 15.92 2.73
CA SER A 250 -14.34 14.91 1.85
C SER A 250 -14.39 15.42 0.41
N ARG A 251 -13.95 14.62 -0.57
CA ARG A 251 -14.10 14.92 -1.99
C ARG A 251 -15.13 14.00 -2.60
N ILE A 252 -16.23 14.59 -3.08
CA ILE A 252 -17.36 13.85 -3.63
C ILE A 252 -17.20 13.79 -5.15
N HIS A 253 -17.14 12.58 -5.70
CA HIS A 253 -17.30 12.32 -7.12
C HIS A 253 -18.72 11.77 -7.32
N VAL A 254 -19.59 12.57 -7.94
CA VAL A 254 -20.92 12.12 -8.38
C VAL A 254 -20.74 11.65 -9.82
N LEU A 255 -20.91 10.34 -10.06
CA LEU A 255 -20.96 9.76 -11.41
C LEU A 255 -22.36 9.93 -12.00
#